data_AF-A0A7J6FNS8-F1
#
_entry.id   AF-A0A7J6FNS8-F1
#
_cell.length_a   1.000
_cell.length_b   1.000
_cell.length_c   1.000
_cell.angle_alpha   90.00
_cell.angle_beta   90.00
_cell.angle_gamma   90.00
#
_symmetry.space_group_name_H-M   'P 1'
#
loop_
_entity.id
_entity.type
_entity.pdbx_description
1 polymer ?
#
loop_
_entity_poly.entity_id
_entity_poly.type
_entity_poly.pdbx_seq_one_letter_code
_entity_poly.pdbx_strand_id
1 'polypeptide(L)'
;MILSFDGFTTFVREMILATRTIIGISFVIGLVIYKWRKRHLSIYHSIEEFLQSQNNLVPIKYAYSDIKKMSKGFKTKLGEGGFGTVYKGKLRSGHFVAIKMLGKSNTNWQDFINEVITIGRIHHVHVVRLVGFCLEGSKRALIYEYMSKGSLNNYIFSGDQKINDSLSDLEIFNISLGIARGIAYLHEGCDMQILHFDIKPHNILLDENLIPKVSDFGLARLCPLEKNTVSLTAVRGTTGYIAPELFYKNIGRVSYKADVYSFGMLLMEMANRRRNLNAEAEHSSQIYFPLWVYDQVNKEKEIVQEDITNEEQEDKLIKKMIIIALWCIQLNPSDRPSMQNVIKMLEGDVECLEMPPKPCLYPQESYNNEEATTEEASSSFSENSL
;
A
#
# COMPACT_ATOMS: atom_id res chain seq x y z
N MET A 1 38.53 57.33 38.66
CA MET A 1 37.76 56.25 38.00
C MET A 1 38.77 55.22 37.50
N ILE A 2 39.29 54.39 38.41
CA ILE A 2 40.31 53.38 38.11
C ILE A 2 39.60 52.04 38.24
N LEU A 3 39.21 51.45 37.11
CA LEU A 3 38.82 50.03 37.11
C LEU A 3 40.07 49.24 37.51
N SER A 4 39.93 48.42 38.55
CA SER A 4 41.02 47.61 39.11
C SER A 4 41.61 46.70 38.04
N PHE A 5 42.95 46.67 37.98
CA PHE A 5 43.74 45.86 37.03
C PHE A 5 43.32 44.38 37.03
N ASP A 6 42.85 43.86 38.17
CA ASP A 6 42.31 42.50 38.32
C ASP A 6 40.98 42.24 37.59
N GLY A 7 40.12 43.27 37.43
CA GLY A 7 38.88 43.14 36.68
C GLY A 7 39.13 43.03 35.16
N PHE A 8 40.20 43.67 34.68
CA PHE A 8 40.58 43.61 33.27
C PHE A 8 41.20 42.26 32.90
N THR A 9 42.07 41.71 33.76
CA THR A 9 42.72 40.41 33.51
C THR A 9 41.73 39.25 33.58
N THR A 10 40.76 39.28 34.50
CA THR A 10 39.66 38.30 34.57
C THR A 10 38.75 38.38 33.34
N PHE A 11 38.35 39.58 32.92
CA PHE A 11 37.57 39.78 31.70
C PHE A 11 38.27 39.23 30.43
N VAL A 12 39.57 39.52 30.27
CA VAL A 12 40.37 39.00 29.15
C VAL A 12 40.45 37.47 29.19
N ARG A 13 40.60 36.87 30.38
CA ARG A 13 40.65 35.40 30.54
C ARG A 13 39.31 34.74 30.18
N GLU A 14 38.18 35.33 30.56
CA GLU A 14 36.86 34.84 30.17
C GLU A 14 36.62 34.97 28.66
N MET A 15 37.02 36.09 28.04
CA MET A 15 36.94 36.24 26.58
C MET A 15 37.77 35.18 25.84
N ILE A 16 38.99 34.88 26.29
CA ILE A 16 39.83 33.83 25.71
C ILE A 16 39.17 32.46 25.86
N LEU A 17 38.58 32.17 27.01
CA LEU A 17 37.88 30.90 27.26
C LEU A 17 36.64 30.75 26.36
N ALA A 18 35.83 31.80 26.25
CA ALA A 18 34.66 31.83 25.38
C ALA A 18 35.03 31.68 23.89
N THR A 19 36.12 32.31 23.46
CA THR A 19 36.59 32.19 22.07
C THR A 19 37.06 30.75 21.77
N ARG A 20 37.77 30.11 22.71
CA ARG A 20 38.21 28.71 22.57
C ARG A 20 37.04 27.74 22.53
N THR A 21 35.99 27.95 23.34
CA THR A 21 34.80 27.09 23.31
C THR A 21 34.01 27.26 22.02
N ILE A 22 33.85 28.49 21.51
CA ILE A 22 33.19 28.76 20.22
C ILE A 22 33.94 28.06 19.08
N ILE A 23 35.27 28.22 19.00
CA ILE A 23 36.10 27.57 17.98
C ILE A 23 36.02 26.05 18.08
N GLY A 24 36.06 25.51 19.31
CA GLY A 24 35.92 24.07 19.57
C GLY A 24 34.57 23.52 19.10
N ILE A 25 33.47 24.22 19.41
CA ILE A 25 32.12 23.84 18.98
C ILE A 25 32.00 23.90 17.46
N SER A 26 32.50 24.95 16.81
CA SER A 26 32.51 25.05 15.34
C SER A 26 33.29 23.92 14.67
N PHE A 27 34.44 23.54 15.25
CA PHE A 27 35.23 22.42 14.75
C PHE A 27 34.49 21.08 14.91
N VAL A 28 33.86 20.83 16.06
CA VAL A 28 33.05 19.62 16.30
C VAL A 28 31.85 19.57 15.33
N ILE A 29 31.14 20.67 15.13
CA ILE A 29 30.03 20.75 14.16
C ILE A 29 30.55 20.44 12.75
N GLY A 30 31.69 21.01 12.35
CA GLY A 30 32.34 20.71 11.07
C GLY A 30 32.68 19.22 10.91
N LEU A 31 33.23 18.59 11.95
CA LEU A 31 33.53 17.15 11.95
C LEU A 31 32.28 16.28 11.89
N VAL A 32 31.21 16.67 12.59
CA VAL A 32 29.91 15.96 12.54
C VAL A 32 29.31 16.05 11.14
N ILE A 33 29.28 17.25 10.54
CA ILE A 33 28.81 17.44 9.16
C ILE A 33 29.66 16.63 8.19
N TYR A 34 30.98 16.64 8.34
CA TYR A 34 31.90 15.87 7.50
C TYR A 34 31.67 14.36 7.63
N LYS A 35 31.60 13.82 8.85
CA LYS A 35 31.33 12.39 9.09
C LYS A 35 29.95 11.99 8.57
N TRP A 36 28.94 12.83 8.76
CA TRP A 36 27.58 12.59 8.27
C TRP A 36 27.55 12.55 6.74
N ARG A 37 28.15 13.54 6.06
CA ARG A 37 28.28 13.57 4.60
C ARG A 37 29.06 12.37 4.06
N LYS A 38 30.19 12.01 4.67
CA LYS A 38 31.02 10.86 4.26
C LYS A 38 30.27 9.54 4.42
N ARG A 39 29.56 9.35 5.55
CA ARG A 39 28.74 8.15 5.78
C ARG A 39 27.60 8.05 4.76
N HIS A 40 26.94 9.17 4.47
CA HIS A 40 25.86 9.23 3.49
C HIS A 40 26.35 8.92 2.07
N LEU A 41 27.54 9.41 1.68
CA LEU A 41 28.16 9.11 0.39
C LEU A 41 28.59 7.62 0.29
N SER A 42 29.15 7.06 1.36
CA SER A 42 29.56 5.66 1.43
C SER A 42 28.37 4.69 1.27
N ILE A 43 27.21 5.01 1.84
CA ILE A 43 25.98 4.21 1.69
C ILE A 43 25.53 4.18 0.22
N TYR A 44 25.61 5.31 -0.49
CA TYR A 44 25.29 5.35 -1.93
C TYR A 44 26.24 4.51 -2.76
N HIS A 45 27.53 4.55 -2.45
CA HIS A 45 28.55 3.82 -3.19
C HIS A 45 28.40 2.30 -3.02
N SER A 46 28.19 1.80 -1.81
CA SER A 46 28.00 0.36 -1.57
C SER A 46 26.72 -0.19 -2.22
N ILE A 47 25.69 0.65 -2.36
CA ILE A 47 24.44 0.28 -3.05
C ILE A 47 24.62 0.31 -4.56
N GLU A 48 25.37 1.29 -5.09
CA GLU A 48 25.74 1.31 -6.49
C GLU A 48 26.55 0.06 -6.88
N GLU A 49 27.52 -0.34 -6.05
CA GLU A 49 28.26 -1.59 -6.21
C GLU A 49 27.35 -2.82 -6.10
N PHE A 50 26.43 -2.85 -5.11
CA PHE A 50 25.46 -3.95 -4.98
C PHE A 50 24.59 -4.09 -6.23
N LEU A 51 24.05 -2.99 -6.74
CA LEU A 51 23.22 -2.97 -7.96
C LEU A 51 24.02 -3.36 -9.22
N GLN A 52 25.31 -3.02 -9.28
CA GLN A 52 26.20 -3.38 -10.40
C GLN A 52 26.70 -4.83 -10.33
N SER A 53 26.81 -5.43 -9.15
CA SER A 53 27.32 -6.80 -8.95
C SER A 53 26.37 -7.92 -9.42
N GLN A 54 25.11 -7.58 -9.76
CA GLN A 54 24.04 -8.53 -10.03
C GLN A 54 23.59 -8.45 -11.51
N ASN A 55 24.30 -9.10 -12.43
CA ASN A 55 24.04 -8.97 -13.88
C ASN A 55 22.83 -9.78 -14.41
N ASN A 56 22.20 -9.19 -15.44
CA ASN A 56 21.29 -9.70 -16.50
C ASN A 56 19.78 -9.39 -16.48
N LEU A 57 19.19 -8.81 -15.42
CA LEU A 57 17.75 -8.43 -15.42
C LEU A 57 17.46 -7.10 -14.67
N VAL A 58 18.43 -6.19 -14.56
CA VAL A 58 18.31 -4.97 -13.74
C VAL A 58 17.75 -3.79 -14.56
N PRO A 59 16.88 -2.93 -14.00
CA PRO A 59 16.41 -1.72 -14.66
C PRO A 59 17.58 -0.79 -15.05
N ILE A 60 17.44 -0.07 -16.16
CA ILE A 60 18.51 0.78 -16.70
C ILE A 60 18.80 1.93 -15.73
N LYS A 61 20.07 2.09 -15.33
CA LYS A 61 20.53 3.26 -14.57
C LYS A 61 20.72 4.44 -15.53
N TYR A 62 19.95 5.51 -15.33
CA TYR A 62 20.04 6.76 -16.06
C TYR A 62 20.75 7.84 -15.26
N ALA A 63 21.47 8.71 -15.96
CA ALA A 63 21.94 9.95 -15.37
C ALA A 63 20.79 10.95 -15.21
N TYR A 64 20.87 11.86 -14.24
CA TYR A 64 19.84 12.88 -14.05
C TYR A 64 19.71 13.81 -15.27
N SER A 65 20.81 14.03 -15.98
CA SER A 65 20.79 14.79 -17.23
C SER A 65 19.93 14.11 -18.30
N ASP A 66 19.92 12.78 -18.37
CA ASP A 66 19.01 12.03 -19.23
C ASP A 66 17.57 12.14 -18.75
N ILE A 67 17.31 12.06 -17.44
CA ILE A 67 15.95 12.26 -16.88
C ILE A 67 15.41 13.64 -17.28
N LYS A 68 16.21 14.70 -17.13
CA LYS A 68 15.80 16.07 -17.49
C LYS A 68 15.53 16.20 -18.99
N LYS A 69 16.32 15.54 -19.85
CA LYS A 69 16.08 15.53 -21.30
C LYS A 69 14.81 14.75 -21.65
N MET A 70 14.66 13.56 -21.09
CA MET A 70 13.53 12.64 -21.30
C MET A 70 12.19 13.27 -20.89
N SER A 71 12.17 14.03 -19.78
CA SER A 71 11.00 14.75 -19.29
C SER A 71 10.79 16.13 -19.93
N LYS A 72 11.65 16.53 -20.88
CA LYS A 72 11.70 17.88 -21.47
C LYS A 72 11.72 18.98 -20.40
N GLY A 73 12.52 18.79 -19.35
CA GLY A 73 12.60 19.71 -18.21
C GLY A 73 11.39 19.63 -17.29
N PHE A 74 10.78 18.44 -17.13
CA PHE A 74 9.62 18.19 -16.28
C PHE A 74 8.36 18.97 -16.71
N LYS A 75 8.18 19.16 -18.02
CA LYS A 75 7.14 20.01 -18.60
C LYS A 75 5.71 19.51 -18.35
N THR A 76 5.50 18.20 -18.40
CA THR A 76 4.16 17.60 -18.32
C THR A 76 4.05 16.76 -17.06
N LYS A 77 3.39 17.31 -16.04
CA LYS A 77 3.05 16.60 -14.80
C LYS A 77 1.85 15.68 -15.05
N LEU A 78 1.96 14.43 -14.60
CA LEU A 78 0.90 13.41 -14.66
C LEU A 78 0.15 13.29 -13.33
N GLY A 79 0.84 13.51 -12.21
CA GLY A 79 0.23 13.43 -10.88
C GLY A 79 1.23 13.77 -9.78
N GLU A 80 0.72 13.90 -8.54
CA GLU A 80 1.52 14.10 -7.33
C GLU A 80 0.83 13.44 -6.15
N GLY A 81 1.61 12.81 -5.27
CA GLY A 81 1.11 12.19 -4.05
C GLY A 81 2.20 12.13 -2.98
N GLY A 82 1.95 11.41 -1.89
CA GLY A 82 2.86 11.31 -0.74
C GLY A 82 4.27 10.80 -1.09
N PHE A 83 4.40 10.04 -2.18
CA PHE A 83 5.67 9.45 -2.63
C PHE A 83 6.41 10.31 -3.67
N GLY A 84 5.85 11.44 -4.10
CA GLY A 84 6.50 12.37 -5.01
C GLY A 84 5.66 12.76 -6.23
N THR A 85 6.32 13.33 -7.23
CA THR A 85 5.68 13.88 -8.43
C THR A 85 5.98 13.04 -9.66
N VAL A 86 4.97 12.72 -10.46
CA VAL A 86 5.11 11.92 -11.68
C VAL A 86 5.01 12.81 -12.91
N TYR A 87 5.93 12.63 -13.86
CA TYR A 87 6.00 13.39 -15.11
C TYR A 87 5.96 12.47 -16.32
N LYS A 88 5.41 12.96 -17.44
CA LYS A 88 5.49 12.27 -18.73
C LYS A 88 6.86 12.46 -19.33
N GLY A 89 7.48 11.38 -19.78
CA GLY A 89 8.75 11.37 -20.48
C GLY A 89 8.68 10.62 -21.80
N LYS A 90 9.72 10.76 -22.62
CA LYS A 90 9.89 10.02 -23.87
C LYS A 90 11.32 9.49 -23.99
N LEU A 91 11.48 8.18 -24.09
CA LEU A 91 12.77 7.52 -24.31
C LEU A 91 13.35 7.91 -25.68
N ARG A 92 14.67 7.73 -25.85
CA ARG A 92 15.33 7.92 -27.15
C ARG A 92 14.77 6.98 -28.23
N SER A 93 14.29 5.80 -27.82
CA SER A 93 13.60 4.84 -28.70
C SER A 93 12.22 5.31 -29.18
N GLY A 94 11.70 6.42 -28.63
CA GLY A 94 10.40 6.96 -28.99
C GLY A 94 9.25 6.55 -28.07
N HIS A 95 9.44 5.54 -27.22
CA HIS A 95 8.42 5.09 -26.28
C HIS A 95 8.18 6.09 -25.16
N PHE A 96 6.91 6.28 -24.77
CA PHE A 96 6.55 7.11 -23.62
C PHE A 96 6.80 6.38 -22.30
N VAL A 97 7.16 7.14 -21.27
CA VAL A 97 7.41 6.64 -19.91
C VAL A 97 6.81 7.58 -18.87
N ALA A 98 6.57 7.06 -17.67
CA ALA A 98 6.22 7.82 -16.49
C ALA A 98 7.45 7.95 -15.56
N ILE A 99 7.83 9.18 -15.22
CA ILE A 99 9.00 9.49 -14.40
C ILE A 99 8.53 9.95 -13.03
N LYS A 100 8.60 9.07 -12.03
CA LYS A 100 8.29 9.37 -10.62
C LYS A 100 9.54 9.95 -9.96
N MET A 101 9.50 11.25 -9.68
CA MET A 101 10.53 11.96 -8.92
C MET A 101 10.23 11.81 -7.42
N LEU A 102 11.13 11.17 -6.68
CA LEU A 102 10.95 10.98 -5.24
C LEU A 102 11.45 12.22 -4.47
N GLY A 103 10.70 12.61 -3.43
CA GLY A 103 11.02 13.77 -2.59
C GLY A 103 12.28 13.58 -1.73
N LYS A 104 12.74 14.68 -1.10
CA LYS A 104 14.03 14.76 -0.37
C LYS A 104 14.07 14.09 1.02
N SER A 105 12.96 13.57 1.55
CA SER A 105 12.93 13.00 2.90
C SER A 105 13.68 11.66 2.98
N ASN A 106 14.13 11.32 4.19
CA ASN A 106 14.80 10.04 4.48
C ASN A 106 13.87 8.83 4.34
N THR A 107 12.55 9.01 4.53
CA THR A 107 11.53 7.96 4.33
C THR A 107 11.51 7.46 2.88
N ASN A 108 11.65 8.38 1.93
CA ASN A 108 11.65 8.09 0.49
C ASN A 108 12.87 7.29 0.02
N TRP A 109 13.87 7.10 0.89
CA TRP A 109 15.05 6.30 0.57
C TRP A 109 14.78 4.80 0.65
N GLN A 110 14.10 4.37 1.71
CA GLN A 110 13.75 2.96 1.89
C GLN A 110 12.80 2.51 0.78
N ASP A 111 11.81 3.34 0.46
CA ASP A 111 10.83 3.07 -0.59
C ASP A 111 11.49 3.00 -1.97
N PHE A 112 12.46 3.89 -2.26
CA PHE A 112 13.26 3.79 -3.49
C PHE A 112 13.98 2.46 -3.61
N ILE A 113 14.69 2.03 -2.55
CA ILE A 113 15.39 0.75 -2.54
C ILE A 113 14.40 -0.41 -2.71
N ASN A 114 13.26 -0.37 -2.00
CA ASN A 114 12.24 -1.40 -2.10
C ASN A 114 11.70 -1.49 -3.53
N GLU A 115 11.35 -0.37 -4.17
CA GLU A 115 10.86 -0.37 -5.56
C GLU A 115 11.94 -0.94 -6.51
N VAL A 116 13.17 -0.43 -6.47
CA VAL A 116 14.24 -0.90 -7.38
C VAL A 116 14.56 -2.37 -7.20
N ILE A 117 14.63 -2.87 -5.95
CA ILE A 117 14.96 -4.27 -5.67
C ILE A 117 13.77 -5.19 -5.97
N THR A 118 12.54 -4.78 -5.62
CA THR A 118 11.34 -5.63 -5.70
C THR A 118 10.84 -5.70 -7.15
N ILE A 119 10.51 -4.55 -7.77
CA ILE A 119 9.91 -4.54 -9.11
C ILE A 119 10.93 -4.60 -10.23
N GLY A 120 12.22 -4.34 -9.94
CA GLY A 120 13.24 -4.28 -10.97
C GLY A 120 13.44 -5.56 -11.76
N ARG A 121 13.04 -6.71 -11.21
CA ARG A 121 13.12 -8.03 -11.85
C ARG A 121 11.77 -8.58 -12.31
N ILE A 122 10.67 -7.89 -12.01
CA ILE A 122 9.32 -8.35 -12.30
C ILE A 122 8.95 -8.02 -13.75
N HIS A 123 8.47 -9.03 -14.47
CA HIS A 123 7.92 -8.89 -15.79
C HIS A 123 6.63 -9.69 -15.90
N HIS A 124 5.49 -9.00 -15.81
CA HIS A 124 4.18 -9.63 -15.90
C HIS A 124 3.19 -8.68 -16.60
N VAL A 125 2.26 -9.21 -17.38
CA VAL A 125 1.29 -8.41 -18.16
C VAL A 125 0.42 -7.52 -17.27
N HIS A 126 0.15 -7.94 -16.02
CA HIS A 126 -0.66 -7.21 -15.05
C HIS A 126 0.14 -6.54 -13.92
N VAL A 127 1.45 -6.31 -14.11
CA VAL A 127 2.30 -5.55 -13.17
C VAL A 127 3.07 -4.50 -13.94
N VAL A 128 3.10 -3.27 -13.44
CA VAL A 128 3.77 -2.17 -14.13
C VAL A 128 5.27 -2.45 -14.24
N ARG A 129 5.85 -2.22 -15.42
CA ARG A 129 7.27 -2.45 -15.65
C ARG A 129 8.11 -1.25 -15.22
N LEU A 130 9.07 -1.50 -14.34
CA LEU A 130 10.16 -0.55 -14.06
C LEU A 130 11.20 -0.64 -15.20
N VAL A 131 11.25 0.41 -16.03
CA VAL A 131 12.18 0.52 -17.16
C VAL A 131 13.58 0.91 -16.69
N GLY A 132 13.66 1.76 -15.68
CA GLY A 132 14.94 2.25 -15.17
C GLY A 132 14.81 3.11 -13.92
N PHE A 133 15.95 3.56 -13.41
CA PHE A 133 16.03 4.45 -12.27
C PHE A 133 17.15 5.48 -12.45
N CYS A 134 17.07 6.56 -11.67
CA CYS A 134 18.15 7.52 -11.50
C CYS A 134 18.48 7.61 -10.01
N LEU A 135 19.76 7.53 -9.69
CA LEU A 135 20.29 7.72 -8.34
C LEU A 135 21.53 8.60 -8.40
N GLU A 136 21.36 9.91 -8.18
CA GLU A 136 22.45 10.89 -8.14
C GLU A 136 22.30 11.81 -6.91
N GLY A 137 22.91 11.40 -5.79
CA GLY A 137 22.79 12.12 -4.52
C GLY A 137 21.34 12.23 -4.05
N SER A 138 20.80 13.45 -3.97
CA SER A 138 19.40 13.70 -3.60
C SER A 138 18.41 13.56 -4.76
N LYS A 139 18.89 13.37 -5.99
CA LYS A 139 18.05 13.25 -7.19
C LYS A 139 17.75 11.78 -7.43
N ARG A 140 16.52 11.39 -7.12
CA ARG A 140 16.04 10.02 -7.22
C ARG A 140 14.83 9.99 -8.14
N ALA A 141 14.87 9.13 -9.13
CA ALA A 141 13.76 8.95 -10.05
C ALA A 141 13.55 7.47 -10.38
N LEU A 142 12.29 7.10 -10.58
CA LEU A 142 11.90 5.79 -11.10
C LEU A 142 11.19 6.02 -12.42
N ILE A 143 11.52 5.20 -13.42
CA ILE A 143 11.07 5.33 -14.79
C ILE A 143 10.26 4.10 -15.12
N TYR A 144 8.96 4.28 -15.24
CA TYR A 144 7.98 3.23 -15.52
C TYR A 144 7.52 3.30 -16.97
N GLU A 145 6.98 2.21 -17.49
CA GLU A 145 6.16 2.27 -18.70
C GLU A 145 4.99 3.26 -18.51
N TYR A 146 4.59 3.91 -19.59
CA TYR A 146 3.51 4.89 -19.54
C TYR A 146 2.15 4.24 -19.73
N MET A 147 1.26 4.44 -18.77
CA MET A 147 -0.10 3.91 -18.77
C MET A 147 -1.06 5.01 -19.25
N SER A 148 -1.52 4.92 -20.51
CA SER A 148 -2.19 6.05 -21.18
C SER A 148 -3.59 6.37 -20.66
N LYS A 149 -4.29 5.40 -20.07
CA LYS A 149 -5.63 5.60 -19.48
C LYS A 149 -5.54 5.98 -18.00
N GLY A 150 -4.34 6.07 -17.42
CA GLY A 150 -4.15 6.53 -16.05
C GLY A 150 -4.66 5.51 -15.04
N SER A 151 -5.21 5.98 -13.92
CA SER A 151 -5.62 5.12 -12.80
C SER A 151 -7.07 4.66 -12.92
N LEU A 152 -7.34 3.42 -12.48
CA LEU A 152 -8.69 2.85 -12.33
C LEU A 152 -9.59 3.71 -11.44
N ASN A 153 -9.03 4.44 -10.46
CA ASN A 153 -9.78 5.38 -9.62
C ASN A 153 -10.63 6.38 -10.41
N ASN A 154 -10.18 6.73 -11.63
CA ASN A 154 -10.91 7.66 -12.47
C ASN A 154 -12.18 7.03 -13.07
N TYR A 155 -12.32 5.71 -13.12
CA TYR A 155 -13.38 5.04 -13.87
C TYR A 155 -14.49 4.45 -13.01
N ILE A 156 -14.21 4.16 -11.74
CA ILE A 156 -15.10 3.35 -10.89
C ILE A 156 -16.09 4.15 -10.03
N PHE A 157 -15.98 5.48 -9.98
CA PHE A 157 -16.85 6.33 -9.15
C PHE A 157 -17.67 7.30 -10.01
N SER A 158 -19.00 7.20 -9.91
CA SER A 158 -19.97 7.91 -10.77
C SER A 158 -20.15 9.41 -10.49
N GLY A 159 -19.26 10.04 -9.71
CA GLY A 159 -19.51 11.37 -9.13
C GLY A 159 -19.21 12.58 -10.02
N ASP A 160 -18.25 12.51 -10.95
CA ASP A 160 -17.68 13.73 -11.57
C ASP A 160 -17.23 13.59 -13.04
N GLN A 161 -17.51 12.47 -13.73
CA GLN A 161 -17.03 12.25 -15.10
C GLN A 161 -18.12 12.21 -16.15
N LYS A 162 -17.76 12.75 -17.33
CA LYS A 162 -18.59 12.80 -18.53
C LYS A 162 -19.11 11.40 -18.86
N ILE A 163 -20.38 11.33 -19.22
CA ILE A 163 -21.19 10.14 -19.56
C ILE A 163 -20.53 9.15 -20.55
N ASN A 164 -19.44 9.53 -21.24
CA ASN A 164 -18.78 8.73 -22.27
C ASN A 164 -17.51 7.97 -21.81
N ASP A 165 -17.12 8.04 -20.53
CA ASP A 165 -15.89 7.40 -20.02
C ASP A 165 -16.14 6.30 -18.96
N SER A 166 -17.39 5.88 -18.73
CA SER A 166 -17.70 4.81 -17.75
C SER A 166 -17.46 3.41 -18.33
N LEU A 167 -16.82 2.54 -17.56
CA LEU A 167 -16.61 1.13 -17.92
C LEU A 167 -17.92 0.32 -17.82
N SER A 168 -18.10 -0.62 -18.74
CA SER A 168 -19.14 -1.66 -18.67
C SER A 168 -18.84 -2.68 -17.57
N ASP A 169 -19.85 -3.43 -17.14
CA ASP A 169 -19.66 -4.47 -16.11
C ASP A 169 -18.73 -5.59 -16.57
N LEU A 170 -18.77 -5.93 -17.86
CA LEU A 170 -17.82 -6.87 -18.47
C LEU A 170 -16.38 -6.34 -18.44
N GLU A 171 -16.16 -5.06 -18.74
CA GLU A 171 -14.82 -4.45 -18.65
C GLU A 171 -14.33 -4.41 -17.20
N ILE A 172 -15.19 -4.03 -16.26
CA ILE A 172 -14.90 -4.05 -14.82
C ILE A 172 -14.50 -5.47 -14.36
N PHE A 173 -15.26 -6.49 -14.76
CA PHE A 173 -14.97 -7.88 -14.46
C PHE A 173 -13.62 -8.34 -15.04
N ASN A 174 -13.35 -8.03 -16.31
CA ASN A 174 -12.08 -8.36 -16.97
C ASN A 174 -10.89 -7.65 -16.29
N ILE A 175 -11.08 -6.40 -15.88
CA ILE A 175 -10.10 -5.64 -15.11
C ILE A 175 -9.86 -6.33 -13.74
N SER A 176 -10.92 -6.73 -13.02
CA SER A 176 -10.79 -7.44 -11.75
C SER A 176 -10.01 -8.75 -11.89
N LEU A 177 -10.28 -9.52 -12.95
CA LEU A 177 -9.55 -10.75 -13.25
C LEU A 177 -8.08 -10.48 -13.56
N GLY A 178 -7.78 -9.45 -14.34
CA GLY A 178 -6.40 -9.03 -14.62
C GLY A 178 -5.64 -8.60 -13.36
N ILE A 179 -6.28 -7.82 -12.49
CA ILE A 179 -5.71 -7.45 -11.19
C ILE A 179 -5.43 -8.70 -10.35
N ALA A 180 -6.38 -9.63 -10.27
CA ALA A 180 -6.23 -10.87 -9.51
C ALA A 180 -5.02 -11.69 -10.00
N ARG A 181 -4.85 -11.83 -11.32
CA ARG A 181 -3.69 -12.46 -11.96
C ARG A 181 -2.38 -11.74 -11.63
N GLY A 182 -2.39 -10.41 -11.64
CA GLY A 182 -1.23 -9.61 -11.23
C GLY A 182 -0.80 -9.87 -9.79
N ILE A 183 -1.75 -9.89 -8.86
CA ILE A 183 -1.46 -10.14 -7.43
C ILE A 183 -1.06 -11.60 -7.21
N ALA A 184 -1.72 -12.58 -7.85
CA ALA A 184 -1.33 -13.98 -7.76
C ALA A 184 0.12 -14.21 -8.22
N TYR A 185 0.54 -13.54 -9.30
CA TYR A 185 1.93 -13.57 -9.76
C TYR A 185 2.90 -13.01 -8.71
N LEU A 186 2.55 -11.93 -8.00
CA LEU A 186 3.37 -11.40 -6.91
C LEU A 186 3.48 -12.38 -5.73
N HIS A 187 2.40 -13.10 -5.43
CA HIS A 187 2.33 -14.00 -4.28
C HIS A 187 3.02 -15.34 -4.49
N GLU A 188 2.88 -15.91 -5.69
CA GLU A 188 3.26 -17.31 -5.98
C GLU A 188 4.07 -17.46 -7.29
N GLY A 189 4.12 -16.43 -8.16
CA GLY A 189 4.80 -16.49 -9.46
C GLY A 189 6.24 -15.95 -9.48
N CYS A 190 6.72 -15.40 -8.36
CA CYS A 190 8.07 -14.86 -8.21
C CYS A 190 8.95 -15.79 -7.35
N ASP A 191 10.28 -15.72 -7.53
CA ASP A 191 11.26 -16.48 -6.72
C ASP A 191 11.15 -16.19 -5.21
N MET A 192 10.68 -15.00 -4.88
CA MET A 192 10.33 -14.57 -3.52
C MET A 192 8.90 -14.06 -3.53
N GLN A 193 8.15 -14.34 -2.48
CA GLN A 193 6.81 -13.80 -2.33
C GLN A 193 6.87 -12.29 -2.13
N ILE A 194 6.07 -11.53 -2.88
CA ILE A 194 6.01 -10.07 -2.84
C ILE A 194 4.67 -9.65 -2.25
N LEU A 195 4.69 -9.04 -1.08
CA LEU A 195 3.52 -8.45 -0.43
C LEU A 195 3.47 -6.97 -0.80
N HIS A 196 2.37 -6.51 -1.39
CA HIS A 196 2.27 -5.15 -1.93
C HIS A 196 1.90 -4.12 -0.86
N PHE A 197 0.95 -4.44 0.03
CA PHE A 197 0.42 -3.61 1.11
C PHE A 197 -0.29 -2.31 0.70
N ASP A 198 -0.54 -2.08 -0.58
CA ASP A 198 -1.20 -0.84 -1.05
C ASP A 198 -2.05 -1.06 -2.30
N ILE A 199 -2.77 -2.20 -2.35
CA ILE A 199 -3.72 -2.50 -3.41
C ILE A 199 -4.96 -1.60 -3.22
N LYS A 200 -5.19 -0.70 -4.17
CA LYS A 200 -6.30 0.27 -4.19
C LYS A 200 -6.51 0.83 -5.61
N PRO A 201 -7.64 1.45 -5.92
CA PRO A 201 -7.93 1.96 -7.27
C PRO A 201 -6.86 2.89 -7.84
N HIS A 202 -6.26 3.74 -7.00
CA HIS A 202 -5.21 4.69 -7.39
C HIS A 202 -3.95 4.01 -7.93
N ASN A 203 -3.66 2.80 -7.44
CA ASN A 203 -2.46 2.04 -7.76
C ASN A 203 -2.70 0.98 -8.83
N ILE A 204 -3.91 0.87 -9.38
CA ILE A 204 -4.19 0.10 -10.59
C ILE A 204 -4.18 1.05 -11.77
N LEU A 205 -3.25 0.85 -12.70
CA LEU A 205 -3.12 1.66 -13.90
C LEU A 205 -3.63 0.90 -15.13
N LEU A 206 -4.19 1.63 -16.09
CA LEU A 206 -4.76 1.08 -17.33
C LEU A 206 -3.96 1.55 -18.55
N ASP A 207 -3.64 0.62 -19.44
CA ASP A 207 -3.00 0.94 -20.72
C ASP A 207 -4.03 1.32 -21.79
N GLU A 208 -3.61 1.52 -23.04
CA GLU A 208 -4.53 1.88 -24.13
C GLU A 208 -5.67 0.87 -24.37
N ASN A 209 -5.47 -0.39 -23.99
CA ASN A 209 -6.40 -1.50 -24.19
C ASN A 209 -7.17 -1.85 -22.91
N LEU A 210 -7.15 -0.98 -21.89
CA LEU A 210 -7.76 -1.20 -20.58
C LEU A 210 -7.18 -2.42 -19.83
N ILE A 211 -5.97 -2.86 -20.17
CA ILE A 211 -5.29 -3.93 -19.43
C ILE A 211 -4.80 -3.35 -18.11
N PRO A 212 -5.20 -3.93 -16.95
CA PRO A 212 -4.80 -3.42 -15.66
C PRO A 212 -3.39 -3.86 -15.29
N LYS A 213 -2.65 -2.94 -14.67
CA LYS A 213 -1.35 -3.20 -14.07
C LYS A 213 -1.28 -2.67 -12.66
N VAL A 214 -0.89 -3.55 -11.73
CA VAL A 214 -0.57 -3.19 -10.35
C VAL A 214 0.69 -2.33 -10.33
N SER A 215 0.65 -1.22 -9.59
CA SER A 215 1.71 -0.22 -9.51
C SER A 215 1.95 0.28 -8.09
N ASP A 216 3.01 1.07 -7.90
CA ASP A 216 3.41 1.68 -6.63
C ASP A 216 3.86 0.69 -5.53
N PHE A 217 5.09 0.17 -5.71
CA PHE A 217 5.69 -0.83 -4.83
C PHE A 217 6.47 -0.22 -3.65
N GLY A 218 6.24 1.06 -3.32
CA GLY A 218 6.97 1.75 -2.24
C GLY A 218 6.85 1.04 -0.89
N LEU A 219 5.66 0.47 -0.61
CA LEU A 219 5.38 -0.25 0.63
C LEU A 219 5.66 -1.77 0.53
N ALA A 220 6.03 -2.27 -0.65
CA ALA A 220 6.13 -3.70 -0.91
C ALA A 220 7.27 -4.38 -0.12
N ARG A 221 7.11 -5.66 0.23
CA ARG A 221 8.11 -6.43 0.96
C ARG A 221 8.31 -7.81 0.35
N LEU A 222 9.59 -8.22 0.30
CA LEU A 222 10.02 -9.55 -0.08
C LEU A 222 9.95 -10.49 1.12
N CYS A 223 9.28 -11.62 0.96
CA CYS A 223 9.16 -12.69 1.94
C CYS A 223 9.71 -14.00 1.33
N PRO A 224 10.58 -14.73 2.03
CA PRO A 224 10.94 -16.08 1.63
C PRO A 224 9.70 -16.99 1.65
N LEU A 225 9.53 -17.80 0.61
CA LEU A 225 8.38 -18.72 0.45
C LEU A 225 8.19 -19.67 1.65
N GLU A 226 9.26 -20.01 2.37
CA GLU A 226 9.22 -20.89 3.54
C GLU A 226 8.58 -20.26 4.79
N LYS A 227 8.61 -18.92 4.91
CA LYS A 227 8.19 -18.23 6.15
C LYS A 227 6.73 -17.77 6.13
N ASN A 228 6.15 -17.54 4.95
CA ASN A 228 4.76 -17.12 4.69
C ASN A 228 4.21 -15.94 5.54
N THR A 229 5.04 -15.31 6.35
CA THR A 229 4.69 -14.28 7.32
C THR A 229 5.79 -13.24 7.39
N VAL A 230 5.41 -11.98 7.62
CA VAL A 230 6.33 -10.85 7.67
C VAL A 230 6.17 -10.13 9.01
N SER A 231 7.30 -9.85 9.67
CA SER A 231 7.31 -8.97 10.85
C SER A 231 7.39 -7.52 10.39
N LEU A 232 6.36 -6.74 10.68
CA LEU A 232 6.29 -5.32 10.35
C LEU A 232 6.59 -4.46 11.58
N THR A 233 7.46 -3.45 11.40
CA THR A 233 7.80 -2.47 12.45
C THR A 233 6.78 -1.35 12.60
N ALA A 234 5.92 -1.17 11.60
CA ALA A 234 4.84 -0.18 11.58
C ALA A 234 3.71 -0.64 10.65
N VAL A 235 2.49 -0.18 10.93
CA VAL A 235 1.33 -0.35 10.04
C VAL A 235 1.61 0.37 8.72
N ARG A 236 1.22 -0.27 7.61
CA ARG A 236 1.39 0.25 6.25
C ARG A 236 0.12 0.00 5.44
N GLY A 237 -0.10 0.87 4.46
CA GLY A 237 -1.22 0.80 3.53
C GLY A 237 -2.13 2.02 3.63
N THR A 238 -3.21 2.00 2.86
CA THR A 238 -4.19 3.09 2.77
C THR A 238 -5.44 2.76 3.57
N THR A 239 -5.87 3.68 4.44
CA THR A 239 -7.13 3.56 5.22
C THR A 239 -8.29 3.15 4.31
N GLY A 240 -9.07 2.16 4.75
CA GLY A 240 -10.15 1.54 3.95
C GLY A 240 -9.74 0.26 3.22
N TYR A 241 -8.43 0.03 2.99
CA TYR A 241 -7.91 -1.19 2.35
C TYR A 241 -6.97 -1.99 3.26
N ILE A 242 -6.57 -1.44 4.41
CA ILE A 242 -5.66 -2.11 5.35
C ILE A 242 -6.38 -3.29 6.02
N ALA A 243 -5.75 -4.46 5.99
CA ALA A 243 -6.28 -5.66 6.62
C ALA A 243 -6.27 -5.57 8.17
N PRO A 244 -7.28 -6.10 8.87
CA PRO A 244 -7.42 -5.98 10.32
C PRO A 244 -6.22 -6.46 11.14
N GLU A 245 -5.54 -7.53 10.70
CA GLU A 245 -4.39 -8.12 11.39
C GLU A 245 -3.16 -7.21 11.43
N LEU A 246 -3.12 -6.13 10.63
CA LEU A 246 -2.09 -5.10 10.75
C LEU A 246 -2.29 -4.24 12.00
N PHE A 247 -3.53 -4.11 12.50
CA PHE A 247 -3.86 -3.39 13.74
C PHE A 247 -3.97 -4.36 14.92
N TYR A 248 -4.65 -5.49 14.70
CA TYR A 248 -5.02 -6.45 15.73
C TYR A 248 -4.14 -7.70 15.66
N LYS A 249 -3.03 -7.68 16.39
CA LYS A 249 -2.03 -8.78 16.39
C LYS A 249 -2.57 -10.12 16.90
N ASN A 250 -3.72 -10.12 17.59
CA ASN A 250 -4.39 -11.32 18.09
C ASN A 250 -5.22 -12.07 17.03
N ILE A 251 -5.52 -11.44 15.87
CA ILE A 251 -6.35 -12.05 14.83
C ILE A 251 -5.51 -12.93 13.87
N GLY A 252 -4.22 -12.65 13.74
CA GLY A 252 -3.32 -13.44 12.90
C GLY A 252 -2.00 -12.75 12.64
N ARG A 253 -1.08 -13.49 12.00
CA ARG A 253 0.19 -12.93 11.52
C ARG A 253 0.00 -12.30 10.14
N VAL A 254 0.73 -11.21 9.90
CA VAL A 254 0.72 -10.54 8.60
C VAL A 254 1.37 -11.44 7.54
N SER A 255 0.65 -11.68 6.45
CA SER A 255 1.04 -12.50 5.31
C SER A 255 0.48 -11.90 4.01
N TYR A 256 0.65 -12.60 2.87
CA TYR A 256 0.05 -12.22 1.59
C TYR A 256 -1.49 -12.09 1.67
N LYS A 257 -2.14 -12.67 2.70
CA LYS A 257 -3.58 -12.51 2.98
C LYS A 257 -3.98 -11.06 3.26
N ALA A 258 -3.04 -10.18 3.63
CA ALA A 258 -3.31 -8.76 3.74
C ALA A 258 -3.62 -8.13 2.37
N ASP A 259 -2.91 -8.52 1.32
CA ASP A 259 -3.20 -8.06 -0.05
C ASP A 259 -4.51 -8.64 -0.58
N VAL A 260 -4.85 -9.89 -0.19
CA VAL A 260 -6.15 -10.50 -0.51
C VAL A 260 -7.29 -9.66 0.08
N TYR A 261 -7.16 -9.21 1.32
CA TYR A 261 -8.14 -8.32 1.94
C TYR A 261 -8.27 -7.00 1.18
N SER A 262 -7.15 -6.35 0.86
CA SER A 262 -7.13 -5.11 0.08
C SER A 262 -7.77 -5.30 -1.31
N PHE A 263 -7.51 -6.44 -1.97
CA PHE A 263 -8.17 -6.82 -3.21
C PHE A 263 -9.68 -6.99 -3.03
N GLY A 264 -10.13 -7.64 -1.96
CA GLY A 264 -11.56 -7.78 -1.64
C GLY A 264 -12.26 -6.43 -1.48
N MET A 265 -11.62 -5.49 -0.78
CA MET A 265 -12.13 -4.11 -0.65
C MET A 265 -12.19 -3.39 -2.00
N LEU A 266 -11.16 -3.53 -2.84
CA LEU A 266 -11.14 -2.99 -4.20
C LEU A 266 -12.25 -3.60 -5.07
N LEU A 267 -12.41 -4.92 -5.03
CA LEU A 267 -13.42 -5.65 -5.79
C LEU A 267 -14.84 -5.24 -5.40
N MET A 268 -15.07 -5.00 -4.11
CA MET A 268 -16.34 -4.47 -3.59
C MET A 268 -16.65 -3.08 -4.16
N GLU A 269 -15.69 -2.16 -4.22
CA GLU A 269 -15.91 -0.83 -4.80
C GLU A 269 -16.14 -0.89 -6.30
N MET A 270 -15.42 -1.77 -7.00
CA MET A 270 -15.60 -1.97 -8.45
C MET A 270 -17.00 -2.50 -8.77
N ALA A 271 -17.47 -3.51 -8.03
CA ALA A 271 -18.78 -4.12 -8.23
C ALA A 271 -19.93 -3.13 -7.96
N ASN A 272 -19.79 -2.27 -6.95
CA ASN A 272 -20.85 -1.36 -6.53
C ASN A 272 -20.73 0.07 -7.09
N ARG A 273 -19.63 0.38 -7.80
CA ARG A 273 -19.28 1.72 -8.31
C ARG A 273 -19.35 2.82 -7.25
N ARG A 274 -19.09 2.45 -5.98
CA ARG A 274 -19.26 3.28 -4.79
C ARG A 274 -18.06 3.10 -3.85
N ARG A 275 -17.64 4.17 -3.16
CA ARG A 275 -16.58 4.11 -2.16
C ARG A 275 -17.03 3.32 -0.93
N ASN A 276 -16.12 2.52 -0.36
CA ASN A 276 -16.39 1.71 0.84
C ASN A 276 -16.65 2.54 2.12
N LEU A 277 -16.11 3.76 2.18
CA LEU A 277 -16.32 4.71 3.27
C LEU A 277 -17.11 5.91 2.74
N ASN A 278 -18.38 6.04 3.14
CA ASN A 278 -19.19 7.21 2.87
C ASN A 278 -19.53 7.90 4.20
N ALA A 279 -18.84 8.99 4.49
CA ALA A 279 -19.08 9.79 5.70
C ALA A 279 -20.47 10.47 5.74
N GLU A 280 -21.20 10.44 4.61
CA GLU A 280 -22.51 11.07 4.41
C GLU A 280 -23.67 10.05 4.44
N ALA A 281 -23.43 8.81 4.87
CA ALA A 281 -24.49 7.80 4.91
C ALA A 281 -25.55 8.11 5.98
N GLU A 282 -26.81 8.22 5.58
CA GLU A 282 -27.95 8.63 6.44
C GLU A 282 -28.31 7.62 7.54
N HIS A 283 -27.86 6.37 7.43
CA HIS A 283 -28.15 5.29 8.39
C HIS A 283 -26.89 4.60 8.92
N SER A 284 -26.87 4.30 10.22
CA SER A 284 -25.72 3.68 10.90
C SER A 284 -25.33 2.30 10.36
N SER A 285 -26.28 1.57 9.76
CA SER A 285 -26.05 0.28 9.10
C SER A 285 -25.31 0.39 7.77
N GLN A 286 -25.21 1.59 7.17
CA GLN A 286 -24.43 1.87 5.97
C GLN A 286 -23.01 2.38 6.27
N ILE A 287 -22.65 2.52 7.56
CA ILE A 287 -21.32 3.02 7.98
C ILE A 287 -20.20 2.06 7.56
N TYR A 288 -20.47 0.74 7.47
CA TYR A 288 -19.56 -0.23 6.87
C TYR A 288 -20.20 -0.90 5.66
N PHE A 289 -19.88 -0.38 4.49
CA PHE A 289 -20.48 -0.75 3.22
C PHE A 289 -20.53 -2.27 2.95
N PRO A 290 -19.49 -3.07 3.22
CA PRO A 290 -19.55 -4.52 2.99
C PRO A 290 -20.60 -5.29 3.83
N LEU A 291 -20.93 -4.82 5.05
CA LEU A 291 -21.91 -5.51 5.89
C LEU A 291 -23.34 -5.35 5.35
N TRP A 292 -23.64 -4.14 4.85
CA TRP A 292 -24.93 -3.85 4.21
C TRP A 292 -25.11 -4.67 2.92
N VAL A 293 -24.05 -4.76 2.09
CA VAL A 293 -24.07 -5.57 0.87
C VAL A 293 -24.30 -7.05 1.18
N TYR A 294 -23.67 -7.59 2.23
CA TYR A 294 -23.89 -8.98 2.65
C TYR A 294 -25.38 -9.26 2.93
N ASP A 295 -26.02 -8.40 3.72
CA ASP A 295 -27.42 -8.58 4.13
C ASP A 295 -28.37 -8.47 2.92
N GLN A 296 -28.04 -7.66 1.91
CA GLN A 296 -28.82 -7.54 0.68
C GLN A 296 -28.72 -8.81 -0.18
N VAL A 297 -27.50 -9.29 -0.46
CA VAL A 297 -27.29 -10.48 -1.29
C VAL A 297 -27.87 -11.74 -0.63
N ASN A 298 -27.78 -11.84 0.71
CA ASN A 298 -28.35 -12.99 1.41
C ASN A 298 -29.88 -13.00 1.32
N LYS A 299 -30.55 -11.84 1.43
CA LYS A 299 -32.01 -11.72 1.25
C LYS A 299 -32.45 -12.04 -0.17
N GLU A 300 -31.72 -11.56 -1.18
CA GLU A 300 -32.02 -11.89 -2.58
C GLU A 300 -31.88 -13.40 -2.85
N LYS A 301 -30.91 -14.07 -2.23
CA LYS A 301 -30.79 -15.54 -2.31
C LYS A 301 -32.00 -16.27 -1.70
N GLU A 302 -32.64 -15.69 -0.67
CA GLU A 302 -33.86 -16.25 -0.06
C GLU A 302 -35.13 -16.03 -0.92
N ILE A 303 -35.11 -15.07 -1.85
CA ILE A 303 -36.29 -14.65 -2.64
C ILE A 303 -36.30 -15.26 -4.06
N VAL A 304 -35.15 -15.63 -4.63
CA VAL A 304 -35.07 -16.14 -6.02
C VAL A 304 -35.45 -17.62 -6.09
N GLN A 305 -36.76 -17.85 -6.23
CA GLN A 305 -37.37 -19.10 -6.69
C GLN A 305 -38.52 -18.76 -7.66
N GLU A 306 -38.27 -18.01 -8.73
CA GLU A 306 -39.07 -17.99 -9.98
C GLU A 306 -38.54 -16.97 -11.01
N ASP A 307 -38.46 -17.44 -12.26
CA ASP A 307 -38.32 -16.76 -13.57
C ASP A 307 -37.03 -16.01 -13.96
N ILE A 308 -36.50 -16.39 -15.14
CA ILE A 308 -35.18 -16.03 -15.67
C ILE A 308 -35.28 -15.33 -17.04
N THR A 309 -34.64 -14.15 -17.21
CA THR A 309 -34.52 -13.39 -18.47
C THR A 309 -33.10 -12.82 -18.68
N ASN A 310 -32.75 -12.46 -19.93
CA ASN A 310 -31.38 -12.15 -20.40
C ASN A 310 -30.69 -10.90 -19.78
N GLU A 311 -31.34 -10.10 -18.93
CA GLU A 311 -30.67 -9.09 -18.06
C GLU A 311 -29.76 -9.76 -17.00
N GLU A 312 -29.84 -11.08 -16.88
CA GLU A 312 -29.11 -11.90 -15.91
C GLU A 312 -27.59 -11.93 -16.00
N GLN A 313 -26.98 -11.76 -17.18
CA GLN A 313 -25.56 -12.08 -17.29
C GLN A 313 -24.68 -11.03 -16.61
N GLU A 314 -25.04 -9.74 -16.71
CA GLU A 314 -24.32 -8.63 -16.06
C GLU A 314 -24.54 -8.66 -14.55
N ASP A 315 -25.78 -8.88 -14.09
CA ASP A 315 -26.11 -9.09 -12.67
C ASP A 315 -25.37 -10.30 -12.08
N LYS A 316 -25.21 -11.39 -12.84
CA LYS A 316 -24.42 -12.56 -12.42
C LYS A 316 -22.95 -12.22 -12.21
N LEU A 317 -22.34 -11.37 -13.05
CA LEU A 317 -20.94 -10.96 -12.89
C LEU A 317 -20.76 -10.12 -11.63
N ILE A 318 -21.62 -9.12 -11.41
CA ILE A 318 -21.56 -8.26 -10.23
C ILE A 318 -21.80 -9.08 -8.95
N LYS A 319 -22.82 -9.95 -8.94
CA LYS A 319 -23.07 -10.86 -7.82
C LYS A 319 -21.87 -11.77 -7.53
N LYS A 320 -21.26 -12.33 -8.57
CA LYS A 320 -20.03 -13.14 -8.45
C LYS A 320 -18.90 -12.36 -7.79
N MET A 321 -18.64 -11.14 -8.26
CA MET A 321 -17.61 -10.26 -7.69
C MET A 321 -17.88 -9.93 -6.23
N ILE A 322 -19.13 -9.65 -5.85
CA ILE A 322 -19.52 -9.36 -4.47
C ILE A 322 -19.26 -10.56 -3.56
N ILE A 323 -19.67 -11.77 -3.95
CA ILE A 323 -19.46 -12.99 -3.15
C ILE A 323 -17.96 -13.23 -2.94
N ILE A 324 -17.15 -13.09 -3.99
CA ILE A 324 -15.69 -13.25 -3.91
C ILE A 324 -15.07 -12.16 -3.03
N ALA A 325 -15.53 -10.92 -3.13
CA ALA A 325 -15.09 -9.82 -2.28
C ALA A 325 -15.36 -10.13 -0.80
N LEU A 326 -16.55 -10.64 -0.48
CA LEU A 326 -16.93 -11.04 0.88
C LEU A 326 -16.03 -12.17 1.43
N TRP A 327 -15.62 -13.13 0.60
CA TRP A 327 -14.62 -14.15 0.97
C TRP A 327 -13.25 -13.54 1.25
N CYS A 328 -12.85 -12.52 0.47
CA CYS A 328 -11.55 -11.88 0.60
C CYS A 328 -11.44 -10.99 1.85
N ILE A 329 -12.54 -10.43 2.36
CA ILE A 329 -12.54 -9.49 3.49
C ILE A 329 -12.83 -10.13 4.85
N GLN A 330 -12.76 -11.46 4.95
CA GLN A 330 -12.96 -12.17 6.23
C GLN A 330 -11.98 -11.67 7.30
N LEU A 331 -12.45 -11.60 8.55
CA LEU A 331 -11.67 -11.04 9.65
C LEU A 331 -10.39 -11.84 9.89
N ASN A 332 -10.50 -13.16 10.00
CA ASN A 332 -9.36 -14.05 10.15
C ASN A 332 -8.66 -14.24 8.79
N PRO A 333 -7.35 -13.97 8.67
CA PRO A 333 -6.60 -14.15 7.43
C PRO A 333 -6.64 -15.58 6.89
N SER A 334 -6.82 -16.58 7.75
CA SER A 334 -6.85 -18.00 7.37
C SER A 334 -8.07 -18.33 6.51
N ASP A 335 -9.20 -17.66 6.76
CA ASP A 335 -10.49 -17.91 6.09
C ASP A 335 -10.56 -17.25 4.70
N ARG A 336 -9.63 -16.34 4.40
CA ARG A 336 -9.54 -15.69 3.08
C ARG A 336 -8.97 -16.67 2.05
N PRO A 337 -9.47 -16.71 0.80
CA PRO A 337 -8.88 -17.53 -0.25
C PRO A 337 -7.46 -17.05 -0.63
N SER A 338 -6.67 -17.90 -1.31
CA SER A 338 -5.47 -17.43 -2.02
C SER A 338 -5.88 -16.71 -3.31
N MET A 339 -5.01 -15.86 -3.84
CA MET A 339 -5.31 -15.19 -5.12
C MET A 339 -5.46 -16.18 -6.28
N GLN A 340 -4.77 -17.32 -6.25
CA GLN A 340 -4.97 -18.39 -7.23
C GLN A 340 -6.38 -18.99 -7.14
N ASN A 341 -6.93 -19.15 -5.93
CA ASN A 341 -8.30 -19.60 -5.75
C ASN A 341 -9.31 -18.51 -6.16
N VAL A 342 -9.03 -17.23 -5.87
CA VAL A 342 -9.84 -16.10 -6.35
C VAL A 342 -9.95 -16.10 -7.88
N ILE A 343 -8.85 -16.35 -8.60
CA ILE A 343 -8.87 -16.47 -10.06
C ILE A 343 -9.79 -17.60 -10.51
N LYS A 344 -9.69 -18.78 -9.89
CA LYS A 344 -10.59 -19.91 -10.18
C LYS A 344 -12.06 -19.57 -9.91
N MET A 345 -12.35 -18.83 -8.83
CA MET A 345 -13.70 -18.39 -8.50
C MET A 345 -14.24 -17.37 -9.51
N LEU A 346 -13.39 -16.47 -10.02
CA LEU A 346 -13.76 -15.51 -11.07
C LEU A 346 -14.03 -16.23 -12.41
N GLU A 347 -13.15 -17.16 -12.79
CA GLU A 347 -13.26 -17.92 -14.04
C GLU A 347 -14.37 -18.98 -14.02
N GLY A 348 -14.72 -19.51 -12.85
CA GLY A 348 -15.80 -20.49 -12.67
C GLY A 348 -17.20 -19.87 -12.63
N ASP A 349 -18.22 -20.72 -12.57
CA ASP A 349 -19.63 -20.30 -12.57
C ASP A 349 -20.08 -19.73 -11.22
N VAL A 350 -20.99 -18.75 -11.24
CA VAL A 350 -21.46 -18.07 -10.00
C VAL A 350 -22.30 -19.00 -9.13
N GLU A 351 -23.00 -19.95 -9.75
CA GLU A 351 -23.84 -20.95 -9.12
C GLU A 351 -23.04 -21.92 -8.24
N CYS A 352 -21.74 -22.06 -8.50
CA CYS A 352 -20.82 -22.86 -7.68
C CYS A 352 -20.28 -22.11 -6.46
N LEU A 353 -20.58 -20.82 -6.30
CA LEU A 353 -20.09 -20.02 -5.19
C LEU A 353 -21.04 -20.07 -4.00
N GLU A 354 -20.50 -20.49 -2.86
CA GLU A 354 -21.18 -20.39 -1.57
C GLU A 354 -20.98 -19.02 -0.93
N MET A 355 -21.98 -18.57 -0.17
CA MET A 355 -21.85 -17.35 0.62
C MET A 355 -20.86 -17.60 1.77
N PRO A 356 -19.88 -16.71 1.99
CA PRO A 356 -19.02 -16.80 3.16
C PRO A 356 -19.79 -16.51 4.44
N PRO A 357 -19.20 -16.77 5.62
CA PRO A 357 -19.72 -16.23 6.87
C PRO A 357 -19.85 -14.70 6.83
N LYS A 358 -20.82 -14.17 7.59
CA LYS A 358 -21.02 -12.72 7.72
C LYS A 358 -19.73 -12.05 8.24
N PRO A 359 -19.17 -11.06 7.51
CA PRO A 359 -17.93 -10.42 7.94
C PRO A 359 -18.07 -9.72 9.29
N CYS A 360 -17.10 -9.93 10.18
CA CYS A 360 -17.01 -9.26 11.48
C CYS A 360 -16.06 -8.06 11.40
N LEU A 361 -16.43 -6.94 12.04
CA LEU A 361 -15.65 -5.70 12.05
C LEU A 361 -14.51 -5.67 13.07
N TYR A 362 -14.72 -6.36 14.19
CA TYR A 362 -13.79 -6.39 15.31
C TYR A 362 -13.75 -7.81 15.87
N PRO A 363 -12.59 -8.24 16.40
CA PRO A 363 -12.53 -9.50 17.14
C PRO A 363 -13.43 -9.42 18.36
N GLN A 364 -14.25 -10.44 18.59
CA GLN A 364 -14.98 -10.54 19.85
C GLN A 364 -13.97 -10.84 20.97
N GLU A 365 -13.96 -10.02 22.01
CA GLU A 365 -13.24 -10.35 23.24
C GLU A 365 -13.89 -11.60 23.83
N SER A 366 -13.12 -12.69 23.89
CA SER A 366 -13.51 -13.86 24.65
C SER A 366 -13.50 -13.48 26.13
N TYR A 367 -14.64 -13.05 26.66
CA TYR A 367 -14.86 -13.08 28.10
C TYR A 367 -14.90 -14.55 28.51
N ASN A 368 -13.79 -15.05 29.05
CA ASN A 368 -13.81 -16.27 29.83
C ASN A 368 -14.72 -16.01 31.04
N ASN A 369 -15.97 -16.46 30.96
CA ASN A 369 -16.80 -16.63 32.14
C ASN A 369 -16.22 -17.82 32.91
N GLU A 370 -15.17 -17.58 33.71
CA GLU A 370 -14.95 -18.39 34.88
C GLU A 370 -16.09 -18.07 35.83
N GLU A 371 -17.04 -19.01 35.93
CA GLU A 371 -18.07 -19.02 36.96
C GLU A 371 -17.40 -18.88 38.32
N ALA A 372 -17.47 -17.69 38.90
CA ALA A 372 -17.25 -17.50 40.32
C ALA A 372 -18.39 -18.19 41.04
N THR A 373 -18.19 -19.47 41.40
CA THR A 373 -18.97 -20.15 42.41
C THR A 373 -18.85 -19.35 43.71
N THR A 374 -19.88 -18.56 44.00
CA THR A 374 -20.11 -17.99 45.33
C THR A 374 -20.48 -19.12 46.27
N GLU A 375 -19.49 -19.66 46.98
CA GLU A 375 -19.74 -20.39 48.23
C GLU A 375 -19.97 -19.36 49.34
N GLU A 376 -21.19 -19.37 49.86
CA GLU A 376 -21.56 -18.69 51.10
C GLU A 376 -20.73 -19.25 52.26
N ALA A 377 -19.95 -18.38 52.91
CA ALA A 377 -19.44 -18.64 54.25
C ALA A 377 -19.78 -17.44 55.14
N SER A 378 -20.87 -17.61 55.87
CA SER A 378 -21.26 -16.78 57.01
C SER A 378 -20.18 -16.82 58.10
N SER A 379 -19.69 -15.66 58.54
CA SER A 379 -19.22 -15.51 59.93
C SER A 379 -19.44 -14.08 60.41
N SER A 380 -20.38 -13.97 61.33
CA SER A 380 -20.62 -12.86 62.25
C SER A 380 -19.34 -12.36 62.92
N PHE A 381 -19.17 -11.05 63.06
CA PHE A 381 -18.64 -10.47 64.30
C PHE A 381 -19.20 -9.05 64.50
N SER A 382 -19.96 -8.94 65.59
CA SER A 382 -20.38 -7.70 66.24
C SER A 382 -19.21 -7.06 66.97
N GLU A 383 -19.11 -5.72 66.96
CA GLU A 383 -18.57 -5.01 68.13
C GLU A 383 -19.14 -3.57 68.19
N ASN A 384 -19.78 -3.31 69.33
CA ASN A 384 -20.18 -1.99 69.83
C ASN A 384 -19.02 -1.41 70.66
N SER A 385 -19.09 -0.08 70.89
CA SER A 385 -18.24 0.76 71.77
C SER A 385 -16.84 1.07 71.20
N LEU A 386 -16.44 2.32 70.97
CA LEU A 386 -16.55 3.54 71.78
C LEU A 386 -16.54 4.81 70.90
#